data_AF-A0A7C2I9Q3-F1
#
_entry.id   AF-A0A7C2I9Q3-F1
#
_cell.length_a   1.000
_cell.length_b   1.000
_cell.length_c   1.000
_cell.angle_alpha   90.00
_cell.angle_beta   90.00
_cell.angle_gamma   90.00
#
_symmetry.space_group_name_H-M   'P 1'
#
loop_
_entity.id
_entity.type
_entity.pdbx_description
1 polymer ?
#
loop_
_entity_poly.entity_id
_entity_poly.type
_entity_poly.pdbx_seq_one_letter_code
_entity_poly.pdbx_strand_id
1 'polypeptide(L)' 'MFSDFNPITQGGDCFFRKLITTAKDQPEITITGAGHFLQEDKGEEIAGYVLDLMRRTPLP' A
#
# COMPACT_ATOMS: atom_id res chain seq x y z
N MET A 1 -0.58 0.27 -1.22
CA MET A 1 0.66 0.66 -0.54
C MET A 1 1.82 -0.08 -1.20
N PHE A 2 2.96 0.59 -1.40
CA PHE A 2 4.22 0.02 -1.92
C PHE A 2 5.37 0.58 -1.08
N SER A 3 6.53 -0.08 -1.04
CA SER A 3 7.71 0.43 -0.34
C SER A 3 8.65 1.23 -1.26
N ASP A 4 9.46 2.12 -0.69
CA ASP A 4 10.39 2.99 -1.41
C ASP A 4 11.74 2.33 -1.76
N PHE A 5 12.12 1.23 -1.10
CA PHE A 5 13.36 0.51 -1.36
C PHE A 5 13.16 -0.88 -2.00
N ASN A 6 12.26 -0.99 -2.98
CA ASN A 6 12.03 -2.24 -3.71
C ASN A 6 12.16 -2.07 -5.24
N PRO A 7 13.36 -2.28 -5.82
CA PRO A 7 13.59 -2.13 -7.26
C PRO A 7 12.74 -3.06 -8.14
N ILE A 8 12.33 -4.23 -7.62
CA ILE A 8 11.56 -5.22 -8.38
C ILE A 8 10.16 -4.70 -8.72
N THR A 9 9.54 -3.97 -7.79
CA THR A 9 8.17 -3.47 -7.95
C THR A 9 8.09 -1.94 -7.98
N GLN A 10 9.22 -1.26 -8.18
CA GLN A 10 9.27 0.19 -8.23
C GLN A 10 8.35 0.73 -9.32
N GLY A 11 7.49 1.70 -8.98
CA GLY A 11 6.48 2.26 -9.90
C GLY A 11 5.25 1.36 -10.13
N GLY A 12 5.17 0.20 -9.48
CA GLY A 12 4.01 -0.69 -9.54
C GLY A 12 2.73 -0.03 -9.00
N ASP A 13 2.86 0.81 -7.98
CA ASP A 13 1.78 1.61 -7.40
C ASP A 13 1.05 2.44 -8.48
N CYS A 14 1.80 3.15 -9.32
CA CYS A 14 1.28 3.98 -10.39
C CYS A 14 0.57 3.14 -11.46
N PHE A 15 1.12 1.97 -11.80
CA PHE A 15 0.51 1.05 -12.75
C PHE A 15 -0.84 0.51 -12.25
N PHE A 16 -0.89 -0.02 -11.02
CA PHE A 16 -2.13 -0.57 -10.47
C PHE A 16 -3.19 0.50 -10.22
N ARG A 17 -2.82 1.70 -9.77
CA ARG A 17 -3.78 2.82 -9.58
C ARG A 17 -4.41 3.31 -10.89
N LYS A 18 -3.71 3.16 -12.02
CA LYS A 18 -4.28 3.44 -13.35
C LYS A 18 -5.29 2.39 -13.79
N LEU A 19 -5.05 1.12 -13.47
CA LEU A 19 -5.93 0.00 -13.86
C LEU A 19 -7.14 -0.18 -12.94
N ILE A 20 -6.95 -0.01 -11.63
CA ILE A 20 -7.98 -0.17 -10.60
C ILE A 20 -8.58 1.21 -10.32
N THR A 21 -9.65 1.55 -11.02
CA THR A 21 -10.22 2.92 -11.00
C THR A 21 -10.67 3.38 -9.61
N THR A 22 -11.24 2.48 -8.79
CA THR A 22 -11.66 2.76 -7.41
C THR A 22 -10.51 2.97 -6.43
N ALA A 23 -9.26 2.65 -6.82
CA ALA A 23 -8.10 2.94 -5.98
C ALA A 23 -7.85 4.44 -5.79
N LYS A 24 -8.43 5.29 -6.66
CA LYS A 24 -8.39 6.76 -6.54
C LYS A 24 -9.14 7.27 -5.30
N ASP A 25 -10.10 6.49 -4.80
CA ASP A 25 -10.86 6.81 -3.59
C ASP A 25 -10.12 6.40 -2.30
N GLN A 26 -8.94 5.80 -2.44
CA GLN A 26 -8.09 5.37 -1.34
C GLN A 26 -6.81 6.21 -1.26
N PRO A 27 -6.25 6.41 -0.05
CA PRO A 27 -5.02 7.16 0.13
C PRO A 27 -3.85 6.51 -0.62
N GLU A 28 -2.99 7.35 -1.18
CA GLU A 28 -1.71 6.93 -1.73
C GLU A 28 -0.69 6.81 -0.60
N ILE A 29 -0.15 5.61 -0.41
CA ILE A 29 0.70 5.28 0.73
C ILE A 29 1.98 4.63 0.20
N THR A 30 3.10 5.26 0.53
CA THR A 30 4.45 4.71 0.35
C THR A 30 5.03 4.38 1.71
N ILE A 31 5.44 3.13 1.92
CA ILE A 31 6.08 2.67 3.14
C ILE A 31 7.56 3.03 3.05
N THR A 32 8.00 3.97 3.88
CA THR A 32 9.37 4.49 3.84
C THR A 32 10.33 3.62 4.64
N GLY A 33 11.53 3.39 4.12
CA GLY A 33 12.56 2.62 4.83
C GLY A 33 12.26 1.12 4.88
N ALA A 34 11.55 0.61 3.88
CA ALA A 34 11.21 -0.81 3.76
C ALA A 34 11.62 -1.38 2.41
N GLY A 35 12.12 -2.62 2.41
CA GLY A 35 12.59 -3.32 1.21
C GLY A 35 11.48 -4.08 0.49
N HIS A 36 11.88 -5.17 -0.18
CA HIS A 36 10.95 -6.06 -0.88
C HIS A 36 10.00 -6.79 0.07
N PHE A 37 10.51 -7.24 1.22
CA PHE A 37 9.74 -7.88 2.28
C PHE A 37 9.27 -6.84 3.30
N LEU A 38 8.54 -5.82 2.84
CA LEU A 38 8.13 -4.68 3.66
C LEU A 38 7.37 -5.04 4.95
N GLN A 39 6.72 -6.21 5.00
CA GLN A 39 6.08 -6.72 6.20
C GLN A 39 7.06 -7.10 7.32
N GLU A 40 8.29 -7.51 6.98
CA GLU A 40 9.34 -7.79 7.98
C GLU A 40 9.91 -6.48 8.53
N ASP A 41 10.04 -5.46 7.68
CA ASP A 41 10.61 -4.16 8.08
C ASP A 41 9.59 -3.28 8.83
N LYS A 42 8.32 -3.30 8.41
CA LYS A 42 7.25 -2.35 8.81
C LYS A 42 5.89 -3.01 9.06
N GLY A 43 5.89 -4.24 9.55
CA GLY A 43 4.67 -5.04 9.71
C GLY A 43 3.54 -4.37 10.48
N GLU A 44 3.83 -3.73 11.61
CA GLU A 44 2.83 -3.03 12.43
C GLU A 44 2.18 -1.84 11.69
N GLU A 45 2.99 -1.06 10.98
CA GLU A 45 2.54 0.08 10.16
C GLU A 45 1.62 -0.39 9.03
N ILE A 46 2.03 -1.45 8.32
CA ILE A 46 1.24 -2.08 7.27
C ILE A 46 -0.09 -2.60 7.82
N ALA A 47 -0.08 -3.28 8.97
CA ALA A 47 -1.29 -3.77 9.62
C ALA A 47 -2.24 -2.61 9.98
N GLY A 48 -1.71 -1.48 10.46
CA GLY A 48 -2.47 -0.27 10.70
C GLY A 48 -3.20 0.24 9.45
N TYR A 49 -2.50 0.32 8.32
CA TYR A 49 -3.10 0.75 7.05
C TYR A 49 -4.16 -0.22 6.52
N VAL A 50 -3.99 -1.52 6.72
CA VAL A 50 -5.01 -2.52 6.38
C VAL A 50 -6.26 -2.35 7.24
N LEU A 51 -6.11 -2.14 8.55
CA LEU A 51 -7.24 -1.85 9.44
C LEU A 51 -7.96 -0.57 9.03
N ASP A 52 -7.23 0.48 8.66
CA ASP A 52 -7.83 1.73 8.17
C ASP A 52 -8.56 1.55 6.85
N LEU A 53 -8.06 0.71 5.94
CA LEU A 53 -8.79 0.34 4.73
C LEU A 53 -10.12 -0.30 5.10
N MET A 54 -10.11 -1.32 5.96
CA MET A 54 -11.33 -2.01 6.41
C MET A 54 -12.36 -1.05 7.04
N ARG A 55 -11.90 -0.09 7.85
CA ARG A 55 -12.79 0.94 8.45
C ARG A 55 -13.42 1.86 7.42
N ARG A 56 -12.68 2.23 6.36
CA ARG A 56 -13.17 3.06 5.25
C ARG A 56 -14.07 2.29 4.28
N THR A 57 -13.96 0.96 4.24
CA THR A 57 -14.71 0.09 3.34
C THR A 57 -15.51 -0.96 4.12
N PRO A 58 -16.48 -0.54 4.95
CA PRO A 58 -17.35 -1.48 5.64
C PRO A 58 -18.11 -2.32 4.61
N LEU A 59 -18.27 -3.61 4.89
CA LEU A 59 -19.20 -4.44 4.14
C LEU A 59 -20.63 -3.94 4.38
N PRO A 60 -21.50 -3.97 3.36
CA PRO A 60 -22.90 -3.58 3.52
C PRO A 60 -23.64 -4.46 4.53
#